data_AF-A0A940QV45-F1
#
_entry.id   AF-A0A940QV45-F1
#
_cell.length_a   1.000
_cell.length_b   1.000
_cell.length_c   1.000
_cell.angle_alpha   90.00
_cell.angle_beta   90.00
_cell.angle_gamma   90.00
#
_symmetry.space_group_name_H-M   'P 1'
#
loop_
_entity.id
_entity.type
_entity.pdbx_description
1 polymer ?
#
loop_
_entity_poly.entity_id
_entity_poly.type
_entity_poly.pdbx_seq_one_letter_code
_entity_poly.pdbx_strand_id
1 'polypeptide(L)'
;MTTNRDATQGAVKGFLQQSQAPKSIPQIRKELPSGLGVSSKELGVLLDEMTARGEIFSWPQKKFWDRDPRVVLPNLILSFMAKALVATASKIKTYLKLPLEMVETALNELVDRGRLYLWQPGKTAFFCLFDPRKTALDTILNALTHGPLSEKELIA
;
A
#
# COMPACT_ATOMS: atom_id res chain seq x y z
N MET A 1 -36.55 -5.71 15.18
CA MET A 1 -35.15 -5.75 15.67
C MET A 1 -34.11 -5.35 14.61
N THR A 2 -34.51 -4.78 13.47
CA THR A 2 -33.62 -4.39 12.35
C THR A 2 -32.92 -3.03 12.53
N THR A 3 -33.53 -2.12 13.30
CA THR A 3 -33.09 -0.72 13.45
C THR A 3 -31.69 -0.53 14.06
N ASN A 4 -31.27 -1.40 14.99
CA ASN A 4 -29.94 -1.27 15.61
C ASN A 4 -28.81 -1.79 14.70
N ARG A 5 -29.11 -2.78 13.84
CA ARG A 5 -28.13 -3.37 12.92
C ARG A 5 -27.81 -2.41 11.78
N ASP A 6 -28.83 -1.79 11.18
CA ASP A 6 -28.66 -0.82 10.10
C ASP A 6 -27.92 0.44 10.59
N ALA A 7 -28.22 0.89 11.82
CA ALA A 7 -27.49 1.99 12.47
C ALA A 7 -26.01 1.65 12.70
N THR A 8 -25.71 0.43 13.17
CA THR A 8 -24.34 -0.04 13.35
C THR A 8 -23.59 -0.12 12.02
N GLN A 9 -24.22 -0.67 10.98
CA GLN A 9 -23.64 -0.75 9.64
C GLN A 9 -23.33 0.64 9.08
N GLY A 10 -24.26 1.59 9.21
CA GLY A 10 -24.06 2.98 8.79
C GLY A 10 -22.89 3.65 9.51
N ALA A 11 -22.79 3.46 10.83
CA ALA A 11 -21.69 3.99 11.63
C ALA A 11 -20.34 3.38 11.25
N VAL A 12 -20.26 2.05 11.06
CA VAL A 12 -19.06 1.35 10.59
C VAL A 12 -18.61 1.90 9.24
N LYS A 13 -19.54 2.00 8.28
CA LYS A 13 -19.24 2.48 6.93
C LYS A 13 -18.72 3.93 6.96
N GLY A 14 -19.40 4.83 7.68
CA GLY A 14 -18.99 6.22 7.81
C GLY A 14 -17.59 6.36 8.43
N PHE A 15 -17.30 5.59 9.49
CA PHE A 15 -15.99 5.57 10.12
C PHE A 15 -14.88 5.07 9.18
N LEU A 16 -15.13 3.99 8.43
CA LEU A 16 -14.14 3.45 7.50
C LEU A 16 -13.88 4.39 6.32
N GLN A 17 -14.90 5.11 5.83
CA GLN A 17 -14.76 6.12 4.78
C GLN A 17 -13.85 7.28 5.19
N GLN A 18 -13.98 7.75 6.44
CA GLN A 18 -13.16 8.82 7.00
C GLN A 18 -11.74 8.35 7.39
N SER A 19 -11.56 7.05 7.56
CA SER A 19 -10.28 6.47 7.93
C SER A 19 -9.27 6.58 6.79
N GLN A 20 -8.05 7.00 7.14
CA GLN A 20 -6.91 7.09 6.21
C GLN A 20 -6.15 5.77 6.02
N ALA A 21 -6.50 4.73 6.80
CA ALA A 21 -5.86 3.43 6.75
C ALA A 21 -6.83 2.33 7.22
N PRO A 22 -6.59 1.07 6.81
CA PRO A 22 -7.39 -0.08 7.25
C PRO A 22 -7.41 -0.23 8.77
N LYS A 23 -8.57 -0.62 9.31
CA LYS A 23 -8.83 -0.71 10.75
C LYS A 23 -9.13 -2.13 11.17
N SER A 24 -8.66 -2.52 12.36
CA SER A 24 -9.01 -3.81 12.97
C SER A 24 -10.34 -3.73 13.73
N ILE A 25 -10.94 -4.88 14.04
CA ILE A 25 -12.19 -4.96 14.84
C ILE A 25 -12.11 -4.16 16.15
N PRO A 26 -11.05 -4.27 16.98
CA PRO A 26 -10.94 -3.46 18.19
C PRO A 26 -10.91 -1.95 17.93
N GLN A 27 -10.26 -1.51 16.84
CA GLN A 27 -10.20 -0.10 16.46
C GLN A 27 -11.56 0.40 16.00
N ILE A 28 -12.25 -0.35 15.15
CA ILE A 28 -13.60 0.00 14.68
C ILE A 28 -14.53 0.10 15.88
N ARG A 29 -14.56 -0.91 16.75
CA ARG A 29 -15.43 -0.95 17.94
C ARG A 29 -15.22 0.24 18.87
N LYS A 30 -13.98 0.70 19.05
CA LYS A 30 -13.65 1.84 19.92
C LYS A 30 -14.24 3.16 19.41
N GLU A 31 -14.39 3.29 18.10
CA GLU A 31 -14.86 4.51 17.44
C GLU A 31 -16.37 4.49 17.17
N LEU A 32 -17.02 3.33 17.39
CA LEU A 32 -18.48 3.25 17.31
C LEU A 32 -19.12 3.99 18.50
N PRO A 33 -20.24 4.70 18.28
CA PRO A 33 -21.03 5.30 19.35
C PRO A 33 -21.33 4.31 20.49
N SER A 34 -21.10 4.74 21.73
CA SER A 34 -21.27 3.91 22.94
C SER A 34 -22.68 3.30 23.09
N GLY A 35 -23.69 3.91 22.46
CA GLY A 35 -25.07 3.41 22.47
C GLY A 35 -25.35 2.21 21.54
N LEU A 36 -24.42 1.84 20.65
CA LEU A 36 -24.61 0.71 19.72
C LEU A 36 -24.24 -0.65 20.31
N GLY A 37 -23.50 -0.68 21.43
CA GLY A 37 -23.32 -1.87 22.27
C GLY A 37 -23.00 -3.18 21.53
N VAL A 38 -22.11 -3.17 20.55
CA VAL A 38 -21.81 -4.37 19.73
C VAL A 38 -20.61 -5.16 20.28
N SER A 39 -20.76 -6.47 20.42
CA SER A 39 -19.64 -7.33 20.79
C SER A 39 -18.64 -7.48 19.63
N SER A 40 -17.40 -7.90 19.92
CA SER A 40 -16.41 -8.15 18.86
C SER A 40 -16.82 -9.27 17.91
N LYS A 41 -17.58 -10.25 18.40
CA LYS A 41 -18.06 -11.38 17.60
C LYS A 41 -19.14 -10.93 16.62
N GLU A 42 -20.13 -10.17 17.11
CA GLU A 42 -21.19 -9.61 16.28
C GLU A 42 -20.63 -8.62 15.25
N LEU A 43 -19.68 -7.77 15.65
CA LEU A 43 -19.00 -6.87 14.73
C LEU A 43 -18.21 -7.63 13.66
N GLY A 44 -17.55 -8.74 14.01
CA GLY A 44 -16.88 -9.60 13.06
C GLY A 44 -17.84 -10.15 11.99
N VAL A 45 -18.96 -10.74 12.42
CA VAL A 45 -20.01 -11.24 11.51
C VAL A 45 -20.54 -10.13 10.61
N LEU A 46 -20.81 -8.95 11.16
CA LEU A 46 -21.28 -7.81 10.39
C LEU A 46 -20.26 -7.38 9.32
N LEU A 47 -18.98 -7.29 9.67
CA LEU A 47 -17.91 -6.90 8.73
C LEU A 47 -17.71 -7.94 7.63
N ASP A 48 -17.81 -9.23 7.96
CA ASP A 48 -17.75 -10.31 6.97
C ASP A 48 -18.92 -10.21 5.97
N GLU A 49 -20.13 -9.95 6.46
CA GLU A 49 -21.29 -9.73 5.60
C GLU A 49 -21.18 -8.46 4.74
N MET A 50 -20.72 -7.34 5.31
CA MET A 50 -20.48 -6.11 4.55
C MET A 50 -19.41 -6.33 3.46
N THR A 51 -18.39 -7.13 3.76
CA THR A 51 -17.37 -7.53 2.78
C THR A 51 -17.97 -8.40 1.68
N ALA A 52 -18.82 -9.37 2.02
CA ALA A 52 -19.50 -10.23 1.06
C ALA A 52 -20.44 -9.45 0.11
N ARG A 53 -21.01 -8.34 0.59
CA ARG A 53 -21.83 -7.42 -0.22
C ARG A 53 -21.01 -6.38 -1.01
N GLY A 54 -19.68 -6.38 -0.87
CA GLY A 54 -18.80 -5.43 -1.54
C GLY A 54 -18.91 -3.99 -1.02
N GLU A 55 -19.45 -3.79 0.19
CA GLU A 55 -19.58 -2.46 0.79
C GLU A 55 -18.26 -1.96 1.39
N ILE A 56 -17.43 -2.90 1.82
CA ILE A 56 -16.08 -2.71 2.36
C ILE A 56 -15.19 -3.84 1.86
N PHE A 57 -13.89 -3.70 2.06
CA PHE A 57 -12.89 -4.67 1.65
C PHE A 57 -12.10 -5.18 2.84
N SER A 58 -11.82 -6.47 2.82
CA SER A 58 -10.88 -7.08 3.75
C SER A 58 -9.45 -6.73 3.37
N TRP A 59 -8.66 -6.43 4.39
CA TRP A 59 -7.24 -6.13 4.28
C TRP A 59 -6.44 -7.15 5.10
N PRO A 60 -5.17 -7.39 4.74
CA PRO A 60 -4.30 -8.28 5.49
C PRO A 60 -4.26 -7.96 6.99
N GLN A 61 -3.97 -8.98 7.80
CA GLN A 61 -3.99 -8.90 9.27
C GLN A 61 -5.39 -8.68 9.88
N LYS A 62 -6.44 -9.22 9.24
CA LYS A 62 -7.84 -9.11 9.69
C LYS A 62 -8.28 -7.65 9.90
N LYS A 63 -7.92 -6.80 8.95
CA LYS A 63 -8.33 -5.39 8.90
C LYS A 63 -9.39 -5.19 7.83
N PHE A 64 -10.09 -4.07 7.91
CA PHE A 64 -11.17 -3.71 7.02
C PHE A 64 -11.03 -2.25 6.61
N TRP A 65 -11.42 -1.93 5.38
CA TRP A 65 -11.46 -0.56 4.88
C TRP A 65 -12.53 -0.39 3.82
N ASP A 66 -12.90 0.85 3.52
CA ASP A 66 -13.87 1.18 2.46
C ASP A 66 -13.26 1.12 1.05
N ARG A 67 -11.93 1.06 0.95
CA ARG A 67 -11.20 1.06 -0.32
C ARG A 67 -10.59 -0.31 -0.61
N ASP A 68 -10.70 -0.72 -1.88
CA ASP A 68 -10.13 -1.97 -2.38
C ASP A 68 -8.59 -1.94 -2.30
N PRO A 69 -7.94 -2.90 -1.63
CA PRO A 69 -6.48 -2.98 -1.60
C PRO A 69 -5.86 -3.03 -3.00
N ARG A 70 -6.51 -3.68 -3.98
CA ARG A 70 -6.00 -3.81 -5.34
C ARG A 70 -5.93 -2.46 -6.06
N VAL A 71 -6.86 -1.56 -5.76
CA VAL A 71 -6.93 -0.24 -6.37
C VAL A 71 -6.00 0.76 -5.68
N VAL A 72 -5.88 0.68 -4.35
CA VAL A 72 -5.11 1.66 -3.57
C VAL A 72 -3.63 1.31 -3.48
N LEU A 73 -3.28 0.02 -3.50
CA LEU A 73 -1.91 -0.44 -3.30
C LEU A 73 -0.89 0.15 -4.30
N PRO A 74 -1.17 0.25 -5.61
CA PRO A 74 -0.23 0.88 -6.55
C PRO A 74 0.16 2.30 -6.12
N ASN A 75 -0.81 3.10 -5.68
CA ASN A 75 -0.55 4.48 -5.22
C ASN A 75 0.21 4.53 -3.89
N LEU A 76 -0.04 3.59 -2.97
CA LEU A 76 0.74 3.46 -1.72
C LEU A 76 2.19 3.10 -2.01
N ILE A 77 2.43 2.19 -2.96
CA ILE A 77 3.79 1.83 -3.40
C ILE A 77 4.49 3.05 -3.99
N LEU A 78 3.85 3.78 -4.91
CA LEU A 78 4.42 5.00 -5.49
C LEU A 78 4.73 6.05 -4.42
N SER A 79 3.85 6.24 -3.44
CA SER A 79 4.08 7.17 -2.32
C SER A 79 5.27 6.77 -1.45
N PHE A 80 5.48 5.47 -1.25
CA PHE A 80 6.68 4.95 -0.58
C PHE A 80 7.94 5.17 -1.44
N MET A 81 7.85 4.87 -2.74
CA MET A 81 8.97 5.00 -3.67
C MET A 81 9.43 6.45 -3.84
N ALA A 82 8.53 7.42 -3.74
CA ALA A 82 8.87 8.85 -3.72
C ALA A 82 9.83 9.23 -2.58
N LYS A 83 9.89 8.44 -1.51
CA LYS A 83 10.80 8.63 -0.37
C LYS A 83 12.03 7.74 -0.43
N ALA A 84 11.86 6.49 -0.90
CA ALA A 84 12.92 5.49 -0.86
C ALA A 84 13.83 5.47 -2.10
N LEU A 85 13.40 6.09 -3.22
CA LEU A 85 14.01 6.12 -4.55
C LEU A 85 14.20 4.74 -5.22
N VAL A 86 14.76 3.77 -4.49
CA VAL A 86 15.00 2.38 -4.88
C VAL A 86 14.60 1.44 -3.75
N ALA A 87 13.89 0.35 -4.05
CA ALA A 87 13.51 -0.65 -3.06
C ALA A 87 13.27 -2.04 -3.64
N THR A 88 13.41 -3.08 -2.81
CA THR A 88 13.01 -4.45 -3.15
C THR A 88 11.54 -4.69 -2.77
N ALA A 89 10.90 -5.68 -3.40
CA ALA A 89 9.54 -6.10 -3.02
C ALA A 89 9.44 -6.46 -1.52
N SER A 90 10.46 -7.09 -0.95
CA SER A 90 10.54 -7.42 0.48
C SER A 90 10.57 -6.18 1.39
N LYS A 91 11.30 -5.13 0.99
CA LYS A 91 11.34 -3.85 1.73
C LYS A 91 9.98 -3.15 1.70
N ILE A 92 9.33 -3.11 0.53
CA ILE A 92 7.98 -2.53 0.34
C ILE A 92 6.95 -3.30 1.17
N LYS A 93 6.96 -4.63 1.09
CA LYS A 93 6.14 -5.55 1.89
C LYS A 93 6.24 -5.25 3.38
N THR A 94 7.46 -5.12 3.89
CA THR A 94 7.72 -4.87 5.31
C THR A 94 7.19 -3.50 5.73
N TYR A 95 7.42 -2.46 4.92
CA TYR A 95 6.94 -1.11 5.19
C TYR A 95 5.41 -1.03 5.21
N LEU A 96 4.75 -1.60 4.19
CA LEU A 96 3.30 -1.56 4.05
C LEU A 96 2.57 -2.59 4.93
N LYS A 97 3.31 -3.57 5.50
CA LYS A 97 2.78 -4.69 6.30
C LYS A 97 1.77 -5.54 5.53
N LEU A 98 2.09 -5.85 4.27
CA LEU A 98 1.23 -6.60 3.35
C LEU A 98 1.87 -7.96 2.98
N PRO A 99 1.11 -8.94 2.44
CA PRO A 99 1.66 -10.14 1.85
C PRO A 99 2.56 -9.83 0.65
N LEU A 100 3.58 -10.67 0.44
CA LEU A 100 4.54 -10.45 -0.64
C LEU A 100 3.86 -10.55 -2.02
N GLU A 101 3.05 -11.58 -2.23
CA GLU A 101 2.32 -11.83 -3.49
C GLU A 101 1.46 -10.62 -3.93
N MET A 102 0.78 -9.98 -2.98
CA MET A 102 -0.05 -8.81 -3.28
C MET A 102 0.80 -7.60 -3.68
N VAL A 103 1.97 -7.44 -3.05
CA VAL A 103 2.93 -6.40 -3.41
C VAL A 103 3.55 -6.67 -4.78
N GLU A 104 3.94 -7.91 -5.07
CA GLU A 104 4.49 -8.31 -6.36
C GLU A 104 3.49 -8.10 -7.50
N THR A 105 2.22 -8.46 -7.28
CA THR A 105 1.16 -8.22 -8.27
C THR A 105 1.03 -6.73 -8.62
N ALA A 106 0.99 -5.86 -7.60
CA ALA A 106 0.90 -4.41 -7.82
C ALA A 106 2.19 -3.83 -8.42
N LEU A 107 3.35 -4.38 -8.10
CA LEU A 107 4.63 -3.97 -8.69
C LEU A 107 4.70 -4.32 -10.18
N ASN A 108 4.28 -5.52 -10.57
CA ASN A 108 4.22 -5.92 -11.97
C ASN A 108 3.29 -5.00 -12.76
N GLU A 109 2.10 -4.70 -12.22
CA GLU A 109 1.18 -3.75 -12.85
C GLU A 109 1.82 -2.36 -13.03
N LEU A 110 2.52 -1.85 -12.01
CA LEU A 110 3.19 -0.55 -12.10
C LEU A 110 4.31 -0.54 -13.14
N VAL A 111 5.05 -1.65 -13.28
CA VAL A 111 6.08 -1.80 -14.31
C VAL A 111 5.46 -1.87 -15.69
N ASP A 112 4.41 -2.67 -15.88
CA ASP A 112 3.70 -2.82 -17.15
C ASP A 112 3.09 -1.49 -17.63
N ARG A 113 2.63 -0.65 -16.68
CA ARG A 113 2.12 0.70 -16.95
C ARG A 113 3.22 1.76 -17.12
N GLY A 114 4.50 1.40 -17.05
CA GLY A 114 5.63 2.33 -17.14
C GLY A 114 5.71 3.34 -15.99
N ARG A 115 5.11 3.01 -14.83
CA ARG A 115 5.10 3.86 -13.62
C ARG A 115 6.26 3.53 -12.67
N LEU A 116 6.86 2.36 -12.82
CA LEU A 116 8.09 1.94 -12.15
C LEU A 116 9.02 1.28 -13.16
N TYR A 117 10.31 1.30 -12.85
CA TYR A 117 11.35 0.59 -13.58
C TYR A 117 11.91 -0.53 -12.73
N LEU A 118 12.13 -1.68 -13.36
CA LEU A 118 12.81 -2.82 -12.79
C LEU A 118 14.31 -2.71 -13.05
N TRP A 119 15.11 -2.73 -11.98
CA TRP A 119 16.56 -2.79 -12.03
C TRP A 119 17.05 -4.06 -11.34
N GLN A 120 17.79 -4.89 -12.06
CA GLN A 120 18.25 -6.18 -11.55
C GLN A 120 19.73 -6.40 -11.90
N PRO A 121 20.67 -5.77 -11.16
CA PRO A 121 22.11 -5.95 -11.37
C PRO A 121 22.63 -7.32 -10.89
N GLY A 122 21.77 -8.14 -10.25
CA GLY A 122 22.11 -9.46 -9.75
C GLY A 122 20.88 -10.37 -9.60
N LYS A 123 20.83 -11.21 -8.56
CA LYS A 123 19.66 -12.10 -8.34
C LYS A 123 18.44 -11.38 -7.77
N THR A 124 18.66 -10.27 -7.08
CA THR A 124 17.60 -9.51 -6.42
C THR A 124 17.12 -8.39 -7.33
N ALA A 125 15.80 -8.33 -7.55
CA ALA A 125 15.19 -7.26 -8.30
C ALA A 125 14.91 -6.04 -7.40
N PHE A 126 15.23 -4.86 -7.92
CA PHE A 126 14.97 -3.56 -7.34
C PHE A 126 13.99 -2.79 -8.21
N PHE A 127 13.12 -2.02 -7.58
CA PHE A 127 12.16 -1.16 -8.24
C PHE A 127 12.56 0.29 -8.01
N CYS A 128 12.37 1.15 -9.01
CA CYS A 128 12.74 2.56 -8.98
C CYS A 128 11.76 3.42 -9.79
N LEU A 129 11.65 4.72 -9.47
CA LEU A 129 10.74 5.65 -10.17
C LEU A 129 11.30 6.15 -11.51
N PHE A 130 12.62 6.15 -11.65
CA PHE A 130 13.33 6.70 -12.79
C PHE A 130 14.03 5.57 -13.55
N ASP A 131 14.10 5.69 -14.89
CA ASP A 131 14.84 4.71 -15.70
C ASP A 131 16.30 4.70 -15.21
N PRO A 132 16.80 3.56 -14.71
CA PRO A 132 18.14 3.48 -14.14
C PRO A 132 19.23 3.77 -15.18
N ARG A 133 19.01 3.41 -16.46
CA ARG A 133 19.99 3.65 -17.53
C ARG A 133 20.05 5.13 -17.88
N LYS A 134 18.89 5.76 -18.02
CA LYS A 134 18.81 7.20 -18.30
C LYS A 134 19.38 8.01 -17.14
N THR A 135 19.01 7.66 -15.91
CA THR A 135 19.50 8.33 -14.69
C THR A 135 21.01 8.18 -14.53
N ALA A 136 21.56 6.99 -14.78
CA ALA A 136 23.00 6.77 -14.75
C ALA A 136 23.71 7.59 -15.84
N LEU A 137 23.20 7.56 -17.07
CA LEU A 137 23.76 8.33 -18.19
C LEU A 137 23.74 9.84 -17.89
N ASP A 138 22.61 10.38 -17.45
CA ASP A 138 22.45 11.80 -17.12
C ASP A 138 23.40 12.19 -15.98
N THR A 139 23.56 11.34 -14.97
CA THR A 139 24.53 11.55 -13.87
C THR A 139 25.96 11.58 -14.39
N ILE A 140 26.35 10.61 -15.21
CA ILE A 140 27.69 10.53 -15.79
C ILE A 140 27.97 11.75 -16.68
N LEU A 141 27.04 12.11 -17.56
CA LEU A 141 27.16 13.26 -18.45
C LEU A 141 27.34 14.56 -17.64
N ASN A 142 26.50 14.79 -16.63
CA ASN A 142 26.62 15.96 -15.75
C ASN A 142 27.91 15.98 -14.94
N ALA A 143 28.44 14.84 -14.52
CA ALA A 143 29.71 14.82 -13.82
C ALA A 143 30.88 15.11 -14.78
N LEU A 144 30.83 14.58 -16.00
CA LEU A 144 31.82 14.84 -17.05
C LEU A 144 31.86 16.31 -17.50
N THR A 145 30.76 17.06 -17.39
CA THR A 145 30.80 18.52 -17.67
C THR A 145 31.67 19.31 -16.68
N HIS A 146 31.98 18.73 -15.52
CA HIS A 146 32.82 19.36 -14.48
C HIS A 146 34.28 18.87 -14.52
N GLY A 147 34.62 17.94 -15.42
CA GLY A 147 35.95 17.36 -15.57
C GLY A 147 35.93 15.83 -15.70
N PRO A 148 37.08 15.19 -15.90
CA PRO A 148 37.17 13.74 -15.95
C PRO A 148 36.77 13.12 -14.60
N LEU A 149 35.88 12.14 -14.65
CA LEU A 149 35.46 11.35 -13.49
C LEU A 149 36.61 10.47 -12.99
N SER A 150 36.93 10.57 -11.71
CA SER A 150 37.78 9.62 -11.02
C SER A 150 37.02 8.33 -10.70
N GLU A 151 37.73 7.22 -10.55
CA GLU A 151 37.13 5.92 -10.20
C GLU A 151 36.28 6.03 -8.92
N LYS A 152 36.74 6.78 -7.91
CA LYS A 152 35.99 6.99 -6.66
C LYS A 152 34.64 7.68 -6.85
N GLU A 153 34.52 8.54 -7.86
CA GLU A 153 33.27 9.27 -8.16
C GLU A 153 32.27 8.41 -8.95
N LEU A 154 32.74 7.30 -9.55
CA LEU A 154 31.90 6.35 -10.31
C LEU A 154 31.27 5.24 -9.45
N ILE A 155 31.82 4.93 -8.28
CA ILE A 155 31.39 3.83 -7.40
C ILE A 155 30.72 4.27 -6.10
N ALA A 156 30.66 5.58 -5.81
CA ALA A 156 30.02 6.15 -4.62
C ALA A 156 28.50 6.30 -4.79
#